data_AF-A0A6A9SYA9-F1
#
_entry.id   AF-A0A6A9SYA9-F1
#
_cell.length_a   1.000
_cell.length_b   1.000
_cell.length_c   1.000
_cell.angle_alpha   90.00
_cell.angle_beta   90.00
_cell.angle_gamma   90.00
#
_symmetry.space_group_name_H-M   'P 1'
#
loop_
_entity.id
_entity.type
_entity.pdbx_description
1 polymer ?
#
loop_
_entity_poly.entity_id
_entity_poly.type
_entity_poly.pdbx_seq_one_letter_code
_entity_poly.pdbx_strand_id
1 'polypeptide(L)'
;MATESADEPEMSVTLPSELERWLDDRADTLDVDREELVVQLLSTYRTTADLDGDETPSFEKPTLDAEFLDDIERRIDTVDEAELERLERRVGSLESELDDHVEDIRSRVLQLRDGLEDRAAADHDHAEIDQLNRRVDGLAEDIDGLGTDVANLSDSVEAVEEQLDDVSSKLGRLARIVVALRNRSDDVDTERERHLEDLKRRAGREGIRSAKCSGCSSSVDIALLTEPACPNCGIEFGNVAPSTSIFGSPKLTAEDPPAIESGEDTDE
;
A
#
# COMPACT_ATOMS: atom_id res chain seq x y z
N MET A 1 -62.19 -36.32 -63.61
CA MET A 1 -62.65 -35.28 -64.54
C MET A 1 -63.33 -34.24 -63.64
N ALA A 2 -62.69 -33.21 -63.07
CA ALA A 2 -61.77 -32.19 -63.61
C ALA A 2 -62.40 -31.42 -64.78
N THR A 3 -62.20 -30.09 -64.79
CA THR A 3 -62.75 -28.99 -65.64
C THR A 3 -64.04 -28.38 -65.07
N GLU A 4 -64.18 -27.08 -64.84
CA GLU A 4 -63.34 -25.90 -65.09
C GLU A 4 -63.95 -24.78 -64.23
N SER A 5 -63.29 -24.34 -63.16
CA SER A 5 -63.69 -23.09 -62.51
C SER A 5 -63.27 -21.98 -63.45
N ALA A 6 -64.22 -21.27 -64.04
CA ALA A 6 -63.92 -20.11 -64.86
C ALA A 6 -63.31 -19.04 -63.93
N ASP A 7 -61.98 -18.92 -63.99
CA ASP A 7 -61.22 -17.77 -63.50
C ASP A 7 -61.86 -16.50 -64.06
N GLU A 8 -62.57 -15.76 -63.20
CA GLU A 8 -62.90 -14.37 -63.50
C GLU A 8 -61.56 -13.61 -63.61
N PRO A 9 -61.38 -12.74 -64.61
CA PRO A 9 -60.10 -12.05 -64.78
C PRO A 9 -59.85 -11.12 -63.59
N GLU A 10 -59.03 -11.56 -62.64
CA GLU A 10 -58.52 -10.73 -61.54
C GLU A 10 -57.61 -9.64 -62.14
N MET A 11 -58.19 -8.48 -62.43
CA MET A 11 -57.45 -7.30 -62.85
C MET A 11 -56.74 -6.69 -61.64
N SER A 12 -55.48 -7.08 -61.43
CA SER A 12 -54.61 -6.39 -60.47
C SER A 12 -54.04 -5.13 -61.13
N VAL A 13 -54.24 -3.99 -60.46
CA VAL A 13 -53.64 -2.71 -60.84
C VAL A 13 -52.61 -2.35 -59.78
N THR A 14 -51.35 -2.16 -60.18
CA THR A 14 -50.31 -1.69 -59.27
C THR A 14 -50.43 -0.19 -59.09
N LEU A 15 -50.60 0.26 -57.84
CA LEU A 15 -50.70 1.68 -57.51
C LEU A 15 -49.29 2.27 -57.27
N PRO A 16 -49.07 3.57 -57.54
CA PRO A 16 -47.85 4.24 -57.13
C PRO A 16 -47.68 4.19 -55.60
N SER A 17 -46.45 3.97 -55.11
CA SER A 17 -46.16 3.76 -53.68
C SER A 17 -46.53 4.94 -52.76
N GLU A 18 -46.67 6.14 -53.31
CA GLU A 18 -47.17 7.31 -52.59
C GLU A 18 -48.68 7.21 -52.31
N LEU A 19 -49.43 6.66 -53.26
CA LEU A 19 -50.88 6.50 -53.14
C LEU A 19 -51.23 5.33 -52.21
N GLU A 20 -50.45 4.24 -52.26
CA GLU A 20 -50.63 3.11 -51.34
C GLU A 20 -50.47 3.56 -49.88
N ARG A 21 -49.41 4.33 -49.60
CA ARG A 21 -49.14 4.86 -48.26
C ARG A 21 -50.22 5.82 -47.79
N TRP A 22 -50.77 6.63 -48.70
CA TRP A 22 -51.86 7.53 -48.39
C TRP A 22 -53.17 6.78 -48.08
N LEU A 23 -53.47 5.70 -48.82
CA LEU A 23 -54.64 4.88 -48.55
C LEU A 23 -54.54 4.19 -47.19
N ASP A 24 -53.36 3.69 -46.82
CA ASP A 24 -53.13 3.05 -45.51
C ASP A 24 -53.29 4.06 -44.36
N ASP A 25 -52.66 5.23 -44.45
CA ASP A 25 -52.77 6.30 -43.43
C ASP A 25 -54.22 6.79 -43.27
N ARG A 26 -54.95 6.85 -44.39
CA ARG A 26 -56.34 7.30 -44.38
C ARG A 26 -57.31 6.23 -43.86
N ALA A 27 -57.04 4.97 -44.15
CA ALA A 27 -57.76 3.82 -43.61
C ALA A 27 -57.62 3.76 -42.09
N ASP A 28 -56.40 3.89 -41.56
CA ASP A 28 -56.11 3.93 -40.12
C ASP A 28 -56.83 5.10 -39.42
N THR A 29 -56.82 6.28 -40.06
CA THR A 29 -57.50 7.47 -39.50
C THR A 29 -59.01 7.30 -39.40
N LEU A 30 -59.61 6.54 -40.32
CA LEU A 30 -61.05 6.33 -40.41
C LEU A 30 -61.50 5.01 -39.78
N ASP A 31 -60.57 4.19 -39.29
CA ASP A 31 -60.79 2.86 -38.71
C ASP A 31 -61.57 1.92 -39.64
N VAL A 32 -61.20 1.91 -40.93
CA VAL A 32 -61.80 1.06 -41.98
C VAL A 32 -60.72 0.31 -42.74
N ASP A 33 -61.06 -0.86 -43.29
CA ASP A 33 -60.12 -1.63 -44.11
C ASP A 33 -59.81 -0.92 -45.44
N ARG A 34 -58.57 -1.08 -45.93
CA ARG A 34 -58.09 -0.41 -47.15
C ARG A 34 -58.94 -0.72 -48.37
N GLU A 35 -59.34 -1.98 -48.54
CA GLU A 35 -60.21 -2.41 -49.64
C GLU A 35 -61.58 -1.73 -49.57
N GLU A 36 -62.12 -1.55 -48.36
CA GLU A 36 -63.39 -0.87 -48.14
C GLU A 36 -63.30 0.63 -48.47
N LEU A 37 -62.20 1.27 -48.07
CA LEU A 37 -61.89 2.66 -48.42
C LEU A 37 -61.79 2.85 -49.94
N VAL A 38 -61.12 1.93 -50.65
CA VAL A 38 -60.96 1.98 -52.10
C VAL A 38 -62.29 1.73 -52.82
N VAL A 39 -63.09 0.78 -52.36
CA VAL A 39 -64.44 0.53 -52.91
C VAL A 39 -65.33 1.75 -52.70
N GLN A 40 -65.26 2.41 -51.55
CA GLN A 40 -66.01 3.63 -51.27
C GLN A 40 -65.55 4.81 -52.14
N LEU A 41 -64.24 4.97 -52.36
CA LEU A 41 -63.70 6.00 -53.25
C LEU A 41 -64.06 5.74 -54.71
N LEU A 42 -63.99 4.49 -55.17
CA LEU A 42 -64.35 4.11 -56.52
C LEU A 42 -65.87 4.16 -56.75
N SER A 43 -66.68 3.83 -55.76
CA SER A 43 -68.14 3.99 -55.85
C SER A 43 -68.53 5.46 -55.89
N THR A 44 -67.87 6.30 -55.08
CA THR A 44 -68.03 7.75 -55.13
C THR A 44 -67.58 8.30 -56.48
N TYR A 45 -66.42 7.89 -56.98
CA TYR A 45 -65.89 8.33 -58.27
C TYR A 45 -66.76 7.85 -59.44
N ARG A 46 -67.21 6.60 -59.43
CA ARG A 46 -68.10 6.06 -60.46
C ARG A 46 -69.47 6.73 -60.43
N THR A 47 -70.01 6.99 -59.25
CA THR A 47 -71.20 7.83 -59.10
C THR A 47 -70.97 9.20 -59.74
N THR A 48 -69.80 9.84 -59.52
CA THR A 48 -69.49 11.12 -60.16
C THR A 48 -69.16 11.04 -61.66
N ALA A 49 -68.66 9.90 -62.16
CA ALA A 49 -68.29 9.71 -63.57
C ALA A 49 -69.47 9.26 -64.44
N ASP A 50 -70.46 8.57 -63.86
CA ASP A 50 -71.76 8.33 -64.50
C ASP A 50 -72.59 9.63 -64.64
N LEU A 51 -72.12 10.74 -64.03
CA LEU A 51 -72.71 12.08 -64.06
C LEU A 51 -72.04 13.03 -65.09
N ASP A 52 -71.17 12.53 -65.96
CA ASP A 52 -70.64 13.26 -67.15
C ASP A 52 -71.59 13.24 -68.36
N GLY A 53 -72.82 12.75 -68.19
CA GLY A 53 -73.93 12.88 -69.14
C GLY A 53 -74.87 14.03 -68.78
N ASP A 54 -74.47 15.29 -69.03
CA ASP A 54 -75.26 16.55 -68.96
C ASP A 54 -76.15 16.80 -67.71
N GLU A 55 -76.03 16.00 -66.65
CA GLU A 55 -76.70 16.21 -65.36
C GLU A 55 -75.65 16.26 -64.25
N THR A 56 -75.32 17.47 -63.81
CA THR A 56 -74.42 17.67 -62.66
C THR A 56 -74.94 16.90 -61.43
N PRO A 57 -74.08 16.14 -60.72
CA PRO A 57 -74.40 15.63 -59.39
C PRO A 57 -74.66 16.83 -58.49
N SER A 58 -75.92 17.07 -58.15
CA SER A 58 -76.18 17.82 -56.94
C SER A 58 -75.75 16.91 -55.80
N PHE A 59 -74.56 17.12 -55.23
CA PHE A 59 -74.37 16.76 -53.83
C PHE A 59 -75.56 17.41 -53.12
N GLU A 60 -76.48 16.61 -52.59
CA GLU A 60 -77.47 17.14 -51.66
C GLU A 60 -76.66 17.75 -50.53
N LYS A 61 -76.47 19.07 -50.61
CA LYS A 61 -76.27 19.90 -49.44
C LYS A 61 -77.29 19.35 -48.46
N PRO A 62 -76.89 18.90 -47.25
CA PRO A 62 -77.86 18.42 -46.27
C PRO A 62 -78.98 19.45 -46.30
N THR A 63 -80.14 19.00 -46.76
CA THR A 63 -81.26 19.92 -46.92
C THR A 63 -81.45 20.45 -45.52
N LEU A 64 -81.25 21.76 -45.34
CA LEU A 64 -81.66 22.44 -44.12
C LEU A 64 -83.19 22.46 -44.16
N ASP A 65 -83.77 21.26 -44.15
CA ASP A 65 -85.18 21.04 -44.09
C ASP A 65 -85.64 21.38 -42.67
N ALA A 66 -86.95 21.58 -42.55
CA ALA A 66 -87.53 21.99 -41.30
C ALA A 66 -87.24 20.97 -40.18
N GLU A 67 -87.05 19.69 -40.51
CA GLU A 67 -86.78 18.62 -39.54
C GLU A 67 -85.35 18.69 -38.99
N PHE A 68 -84.35 18.91 -39.84
CA PHE A 68 -82.97 19.12 -39.41
C PHE A 68 -82.79 20.42 -38.61
N LEU A 69 -83.46 21.49 -39.04
CA LEU A 69 -83.46 22.76 -38.30
C LEU A 69 -84.18 22.62 -36.94
N ASP A 70 -85.28 21.85 -36.87
CA ASP A 70 -86.00 21.54 -35.62
C ASP A 70 -85.18 20.62 -34.69
N ASP A 71 -84.40 19.67 -35.22
CA ASP A 71 -83.47 18.87 -34.39
C ASP A 71 -82.34 19.74 -33.81
N ILE A 72 -81.77 20.65 -34.60
CA ILE A 72 -80.78 21.61 -34.12
C ILE A 72 -81.40 22.55 -33.08
N GLU A 73 -82.60 23.09 -33.34
CA GLU A 73 -83.32 23.97 -32.41
C GLU A 73 -83.62 23.23 -31.10
N ARG A 74 -84.09 21.98 -31.17
CA ARG A 74 -84.31 21.13 -29.99
C ARG A 74 -83.01 20.85 -29.24
N ARG A 75 -81.90 20.61 -29.93
CA ARG A 75 -80.59 20.41 -29.31
C ARG A 75 -80.08 21.69 -28.64
N ILE A 76 -80.32 22.85 -29.24
CA ILE A 76 -80.02 24.15 -28.64
C ILE A 76 -80.93 24.39 -27.43
N ASP A 77 -82.22 24.06 -27.51
CA ASP A 77 -83.17 24.16 -26.39
C ASP A 77 -82.84 23.20 -25.23
N THR A 78 -82.16 22.08 -25.52
CA THR A 78 -81.64 21.18 -24.48
C THR A 78 -80.34 21.67 -23.84
N VAL A 79 -79.66 22.65 -24.42
CA VAL A 79 -78.55 23.33 -23.75
C VAL A 79 -79.15 24.19 -22.65
N ASP A 80 -79.07 23.69 -21.43
CA ASP A 80 -79.48 24.44 -20.26
C ASP A 80 -78.47 25.56 -20.01
N GLU A 81 -78.87 26.80 -20.25
CA GLU A 81 -78.09 27.99 -19.93
C GLU A 81 -77.61 27.97 -18.47
N ALA A 82 -78.43 27.42 -17.55
CA ALA A 82 -78.04 27.29 -16.15
C ALA A 82 -76.90 26.26 -15.94
N GLU A 83 -76.80 25.24 -16.81
CA GLU A 83 -75.69 24.29 -16.81
C GLU A 83 -74.41 24.93 -17.36
N LEU A 84 -74.50 25.74 -18.41
CA LEU A 84 -73.37 26.52 -18.94
C LEU A 84 -72.85 27.50 -17.89
N GLU A 85 -73.72 28.32 -17.29
CA GLU A 85 -73.34 29.24 -16.21
C GLU A 85 -72.73 28.50 -15.00
N ARG A 86 -73.18 27.28 -14.71
CA ARG A 86 -72.59 26.45 -13.65
C ARG A 86 -71.20 25.96 -14.05
N LEU A 87 -71.01 25.55 -15.30
CA LEU A 87 -69.73 25.07 -15.80
C LEU A 87 -68.71 26.20 -15.87
N GLU A 88 -69.10 27.38 -16.35
CA GLU A 88 -68.29 28.60 -16.33
C GLU A 88 -67.85 28.97 -14.92
N ARG A 89 -68.78 28.95 -13.95
CA ARG A 89 -68.43 29.17 -12.53
C ARG A 89 -67.46 28.12 -11.99
N ARG A 90 -67.60 26.85 -12.39
CA ARG A 90 -66.68 25.78 -11.99
C ARG A 90 -65.30 25.97 -12.61
N VAL A 91 -65.23 26.32 -13.89
CA VAL A 91 -63.99 26.62 -14.59
C VAL A 91 -63.30 27.81 -13.93
N GLY A 92 -64.00 28.92 -13.70
CA GLY A 92 -63.42 30.08 -13.02
C GLY A 92 -62.95 29.77 -11.60
N SER A 93 -63.64 28.88 -10.87
CA SER A 93 -63.19 28.41 -9.55
C SER A 93 -61.92 27.56 -9.63
N LEU A 94 -61.82 26.66 -10.62
CA LEU A 94 -60.65 25.82 -10.83
C LEU A 94 -59.44 26.61 -11.31
N GLU A 95 -59.66 27.61 -12.17
CA GLU A 95 -58.62 28.54 -12.63
C GLU A 95 -58.06 29.34 -11.44
N SER A 96 -58.94 29.89 -10.59
CA SER A 96 -58.50 30.59 -9.37
C SER A 96 -57.74 29.68 -8.41
N GLU A 97 -58.20 28.44 -8.20
CA GLU A 97 -57.51 27.48 -7.33
C GLU A 97 -56.15 27.06 -7.91
N LEU A 98 -56.06 26.89 -9.23
CA LEU A 98 -54.80 26.60 -9.91
C LEU A 98 -53.81 27.77 -9.78
N ASP A 99 -54.26 29.00 -9.98
CA ASP A 99 -53.42 30.20 -9.81
C ASP A 99 -52.88 30.30 -8.37
N ASP A 100 -53.73 30.07 -7.37
CA ASP A 100 -53.34 30.05 -5.96
C ASP A 100 -52.30 28.95 -5.67
N HIS A 101 -52.51 27.73 -6.19
CA HIS A 101 -51.55 26.63 -6.02
C HIS A 101 -50.22 26.88 -6.73
N VAL A 102 -50.25 27.47 -7.92
CA VAL A 102 -49.03 27.83 -8.66
C VAL A 102 -48.23 28.87 -7.89
N GLU A 103 -48.88 29.88 -7.33
CA GLU A 103 -48.21 30.89 -6.52
C GLU A 103 -47.69 30.31 -5.18
N ASP A 104 -48.43 29.40 -4.53
CA ASP A 104 -47.94 28.67 -3.34
C ASP A 104 -46.69 27.83 -3.67
N ILE A 105 -46.74 27.02 -4.72
CA ILE A 105 -45.60 26.20 -5.16
C ILE A 105 -44.41 27.10 -5.47
N ARG A 106 -44.62 28.19 -6.19
CA ARG A 106 -43.56 29.16 -6.48
C ARG A 106 -42.95 29.72 -5.21
N SER A 107 -43.77 30.16 -4.26
CA SER A 107 -43.31 30.65 -2.96
C SER A 107 -42.48 29.59 -2.22
N ARG A 108 -42.94 28.33 -2.19
CA ARG A 108 -42.23 27.22 -1.56
C ARG A 108 -40.92 26.87 -2.26
N VAL A 109 -40.87 26.91 -3.59
CA VAL A 109 -39.63 26.68 -4.36
C VAL A 109 -38.60 27.78 -4.09
N LEU A 110 -39.05 29.05 -4.01
CA LEU A 110 -38.16 30.15 -3.65
C LEU A 110 -37.65 30.01 -2.21
N GLN A 111 -38.52 29.66 -1.26
CA GLN A 111 -38.10 29.36 0.12
C GLN A 111 -37.12 28.18 0.21
N LEU A 112 -37.31 27.15 -0.60
CA LEU A 112 -36.39 26.02 -0.69
C LEU A 112 -35.05 26.43 -1.29
N ARG A 113 -35.04 27.23 -2.38
CA ARG A 113 -33.82 27.78 -2.95
C ARG A 113 -33.06 28.58 -1.91
N ASP A 114 -33.71 29.55 -1.29
CA ASP A 114 -33.08 30.44 -0.30
C ASP A 114 -32.58 29.61 0.89
N GLY A 115 -33.39 28.66 1.38
CA GLY A 115 -32.98 27.75 2.43
C GLY A 115 -31.84 26.80 2.05
N LEU A 116 -31.67 26.44 0.77
CA LEU A 116 -30.53 25.66 0.30
C LEU A 116 -29.28 26.54 0.18
N GLU A 117 -29.41 27.74 -0.36
CA GLU A 117 -28.33 28.74 -0.44
C GLU A 117 -27.80 29.13 0.95
N ASP A 118 -28.68 29.27 1.94
CA ASP A 118 -28.31 29.53 3.34
C ASP A 118 -27.57 28.35 3.99
N ARG A 119 -27.91 27.11 3.61
CA ARG A 119 -27.32 25.89 4.20
C ARG A 119 -26.00 25.51 3.56
N ALA A 120 -25.87 25.74 2.27
CA ALA A 120 -24.70 25.42 1.48
C ALA A 120 -24.69 26.34 0.26
N ALA A 121 -24.02 27.48 0.38
CA ALA A 121 -23.71 28.30 -0.78
C ALA A 121 -23.05 27.42 -1.85
N ALA A 122 -23.32 27.68 -3.12
CA ALA A 122 -22.75 26.91 -4.23
C ALA A 122 -21.21 26.85 -4.17
N ASP A 123 -20.61 27.91 -3.63
CA ASP A 123 -19.17 28.08 -3.47
C ASP A 123 -18.72 27.97 -2.00
N HIS A 124 -19.45 27.22 -1.16
CA HIS A 124 -19.01 27.02 0.22
C HIS A 124 -17.75 26.17 0.26
N ASP A 125 -16.70 26.71 0.88
CA ASP A 125 -15.45 25.99 1.08
C ASP A 125 -15.50 25.16 2.36
N HIS A 126 -14.87 23.99 2.34
CA HIS A 126 -14.68 23.15 3.52
C HIS A 126 -13.33 23.42 4.19
N ALA A 127 -13.11 24.67 4.62
CA ALA A 127 -11.82 25.10 5.18
C ALA A 127 -11.31 24.22 6.34
N GLU A 128 -12.22 23.69 7.17
CA GLU A 128 -11.89 22.76 8.25
C GLU A 128 -11.40 21.41 7.72
N ILE A 129 -12.00 20.89 6.65
CA ILE A 129 -11.58 19.65 5.97
C ILE A 129 -10.23 19.86 5.30
N ASP A 130 -10.03 20.99 4.62
CA ASP A 130 -8.73 21.32 3.99
C ASP A 130 -7.62 21.51 5.03
N GLN A 131 -7.95 22.07 6.19
CA GLN A 131 -7.02 22.13 7.31
C GLN A 131 -6.71 20.74 7.85
N LEU A 132 -7.71 19.87 7.97
CA LEU A 132 -7.52 18.50 8.43
C LEU A 132 -6.67 17.68 7.44
N ASN A 133 -6.93 17.81 6.14
CA ASN A 133 -6.15 17.16 5.08
C ASN A 133 -4.68 17.59 5.16
N ARG A 134 -4.39 18.89 5.25
CA ARG A 134 -3.02 19.38 5.43
C ARG A 134 -2.33 18.84 6.68
N ARG A 135 -3.07 18.63 7.77
CA ARG A 135 -2.54 18.02 8.99
C ARG A 135 -2.28 16.52 8.81
N VAL A 136 -3.14 15.82 8.08
CA VAL A 136 -2.96 14.41 7.75
C VAL A 136 -1.74 14.23 6.85
N ASP A 137 -1.58 15.07 5.84
CA ASP A 137 -0.42 15.06 4.94
C ASP A 137 0.87 15.34 5.72
N GLY A 138 0.89 16.37 6.58
CA GLY A 138 2.06 16.64 7.43
C GLY A 138 2.39 15.51 8.40
N LEU A 139 1.37 14.85 8.98
CA LEU A 139 1.60 13.69 9.83
C LEU A 139 2.13 12.48 9.03
N ALA A 140 1.70 12.29 7.79
CA ALA A 140 2.24 11.25 6.92
C ALA A 140 3.72 11.50 6.60
N GLU A 141 4.09 12.74 6.29
CA GLU A 141 5.50 13.15 6.10
C GLU A 141 6.35 12.92 7.36
N ASP A 142 5.82 13.29 8.53
CA ASP A 142 6.50 13.05 9.82
C ASP A 142 6.71 11.55 10.08
N ILE A 143 5.71 10.71 9.77
CA ILE A 143 5.80 9.25 9.92
C ILE A 143 6.87 8.67 8.99
N ASP A 144 6.94 9.12 7.74
CA ASP A 144 7.98 8.67 6.79
C ASP A 144 9.38 9.12 7.24
N GLY A 145 9.50 10.33 7.79
CA GLY A 145 10.73 10.83 8.40
C GLY A 145 11.18 9.96 9.59
N LEU A 146 10.27 9.67 10.52
CA LEU A 146 10.54 8.78 11.66
C LEU A 146 10.91 7.36 11.20
N GLY A 147 10.27 6.86 10.13
CA GLY A 147 10.62 5.57 9.54
C GLY A 147 12.07 5.52 9.06
N THR A 148 12.54 6.61 8.43
CA THR A 148 13.92 6.75 7.99
C THR A 148 14.89 6.83 9.17
N ASP A 149 14.56 7.61 10.21
CA ASP A 149 15.37 7.73 11.41
C ASP A 149 15.52 6.40 12.15
N VAL A 150 14.43 5.62 12.25
CA VAL A 150 14.45 4.28 12.86
C VAL A 150 15.35 3.32 12.06
N ALA A 151 15.30 3.37 10.73
CA ALA A 151 16.18 2.57 9.88
C ALA A 151 17.66 2.92 10.14
N ASN A 152 18.01 4.21 10.14
CA ASN A 152 19.37 4.66 10.41
C ASN A 152 19.86 4.28 11.82
N LEU A 153 18.97 4.33 12.81
CA LEU A 153 19.29 3.91 14.17
C LEU A 153 19.52 2.39 14.24
N SER A 154 18.73 1.60 13.52
CA SER A 154 18.93 0.15 13.41
C SER A 154 20.32 -0.16 12.84
N ASP A 155 20.69 0.46 11.73
CA ASP A 155 22.01 0.29 11.11
C ASP A 155 23.14 0.68 12.07
N SER A 156 22.93 1.76 12.84
CA SER A 156 23.89 2.21 13.85
C SER A 156 24.04 1.22 15.02
N VAL A 157 22.94 0.60 15.45
CA VAL A 157 22.96 -0.43 16.50
C VAL A 157 23.72 -1.66 16.01
N GLU A 158 23.43 -2.15 14.81
CA GLU A 158 24.15 -3.29 14.22
C GLU A 158 25.66 -3.04 14.12
N ALA A 159 26.05 -1.83 13.68
CA ALA A 159 27.45 -1.44 13.63
C ALA A 159 28.13 -1.36 15.01
N VAL A 160 27.39 -1.01 16.07
CA VAL A 160 27.90 -1.02 17.45
C VAL A 160 28.03 -2.45 17.98
N GLU A 161 27.08 -3.33 17.67
CA GLU A 161 27.14 -4.74 18.04
C GLU A 161 28.36 -5.43 17.41
N GLU A 162 28.63 -5.20 16.13
CA GLU A 162 29.83 -5.73 15.45
C GLU A 162 31.12 -5.24 16.13
N GLN A 163 31.18 -3.96 16.50
CA GLN A 163 32.33 -3.40 17.22
C GLN A 163 32.50 -4.02 18.62
N LEU A 164 31.40 -4.28 19.34
CA LEU A 164 31.45 -4.93 20.65
C LEU A 164 31.97 -6.36 20.54
N ASP A 165 31.54 -7.11 19.52
CA ASP A 165 32.02 -8.46 19.26
C ASP A 165 33.51 -8.49 18.92
N ASP A 166 33.99 -7.56 18.09
CA ASP A 166 35.42 -7.42 17.78
C ASP A 166 36.24 -7.08 19.05
N VAL A 167 35.79 -6.13 19.86
CA VAL A 167 36.44 -5.77 21.13
C VAL A 167 36.45 -6.95 22.09
N SER A 168 35.34 -7.68 22.23
CA SER A 168 35.23 -8.88 23.07
C SER A 168 36.23 -9.97 22.62
N SER A 169 36.33 -10.21 21.31
CA SER A 169 37.30 -11.14 20.72
C SER A 169 38.75 -10.75 21.02
N LYS A 170 39.08 -9.46 20.89
CA LYS A 170 40.39 -8.90 21.24
C LYS A 170 40.70 -9.06 22.73
N LEU A 171 39.76 -8.74 23.61
CA LEU A 171 39.90 -8.95 25.06
C LEU A 171 40.10 -10.43 25.40
N GLY A 172 39.38 -11.34 24.75
CA GLY A 172 39.56 -12.79 24.92
C GLY A 172 40.93 -13.29 24.45
N ARG A 173 41.52 -12.67 23.42
CA ARG A 173 42.91 -12.93 23.00
C ARG A 173 43.91 -12.41 24.04
N LEU A 174 43.73 -11.18 24.51
CA LEU A 174 44.60 -10.58 25.54
C LEU A 174 44.56 -11.37 26.84
N ALA A 175 43.38 -11.79 27.30
CA ALA A 175 43.24 -12.63 28.48
C ALA A 175 44.04 -13.93 28.36
N ARG A 176 43.98 -14.61 27.21
CA ARG A 176 44.77 -15.83 26.95
C ARG A 176 46.28 -15.56 26.97
N ILE A 177 46.73 -14.46 26.37
CA ILE A 177 48.14 -14.06 26.40
C ILE A 177 48.60 -13.78 27.83
N VAL A 178 47.82 -13.05 28.61
CA VAL A 178 48.13 -12.74 30.02
C VAL A 178 48.21 -14.01 30.86
N VAL A 179 47.28 -14.96 30.69
CA VAL A 179 47.34 -16.25 31.37
C VAL A 179 48.58 -17.05 30.96
N ALA A 180 48.93 -17.07 29.67
CA ALA A 180 50.12 -17.75 29.18
C ALA A 180 51.42 -17.15 29.75
N LEU A 181 51.52 -15.81 29.79
CA LEU A 181 52.65 -15.11 30.39
C LEU A 181 52.78 -15.38 31.89
N ARG A 182 51.64 -15.40 32.60
CA ARG A 182 51.63 -15.73 34.03
C ARG A 182 52.10 -17.15 34.28
N ASN A 183 51.56 -18.14 33.57
CA ASN A 183 51.97 -19.53 33.72
C ASN A 183 53.47 -19.70 33.42
N ARG A 184 53.98 -19.02 32.38
CA ARG A 184 55.41 -19.03 32.07
C ARG A 184 56.27 -18.42 33.19
N SER A 185 55.79 -17.36 33.84
CA SER A 185 56.48 -16.78 35.00
C SER A 185 56.49 -17.77 36.17
N ASP A 186 55.34 -18.36 36.48
CA ASP A 186 55.20 -19.35 37.56
C ASP A 186 56.11 -20.58 37.30
N ASP A 187 56.22 -21.02 36.04
CA ASP A 187 57.11 -22.11 35.63
C ASP A 187 58.59 -21.77 35.86
N VAL A 188 59.02 -20.56 35.47
CA VAL A 188 60.39 -20.07 35.69
C VAL A 188 60.72 -19.97 37.18
N ASP A 189 59.78 -19.45 37.98
CA ASP A 189 59.96 -19.34 39.43
C ASP A 189 60.09 -20.74 40.06
N THR A 190 59.23 -21.68 39.65
CA THR A 190 59.30 -23.06 40.15
C THR A 190 60.60 -23.77 39.71
N GLU A 191 61.09 -23.51 38.50
CA GLU A 191 62.37 -24.05 38.03
C GLU A 191 63.56 -23.51 38.86
N ARG A 192 63.57 -22.21 39.15
CA ARG A 192 64.56 -21.58 40.03
C ARG A 192 64.54 -22.16 41.44
N GLU A 193 63.36 -22.39 42.01
CA GLU A 193 63.21 -23.05 43.32
C GLU A 193 63.81 -24.46 43.31
N ARG A 194 63.46 -25.28 42.29
CA ARG A 194 64.04 -26.63 42.13
C ARG A 194 65.55 -26.60 41.98
N HIS A 195 66.08 -25.64 41.22
CA HIS A 195 67.51 -25.49 41.01
C HIS A 195 68.24 -25.17 42.33
N LEU A 196 67.67 -24.27 43.14
CA LEU A 196 68.17 -23.96 44.47
C LEU A 196 68.15 -25.17 45.40
N GLU A 197 67.04 -25.92 45.42
CA GLU A 197 66.94 -27.14 46.24
C GLU A 197 67.98 -28.18 45.84
N ASP A 198 68.21 -28.36 44.54
CA ASP A 198 69.22 -29.29 44.05
C ASP A 198 70.65 -28.83 44.41
N LEU A 199 70.94 -27.53 44.31
CA LEU A 199 72.21 -26.95 44.75
C LEU A 199 72.43 -27.18 46.26
N LYS A 200 71.42 -26.90 47.09
CA LYS A 200 71.48 -27.15 48.55
C LYS A 200 71.66 -28.63 48.86
N ARG A 201 70.96 -29.51 48.14
CA ARG A 201 71.08 -30.96 48.31
C ARG A 201 72.47 -31.48 47.91
N ARG A 202 73.05 -30.98 46.82
CA ARG A 202 74.43 -31.29 46.41
C ARG A 202 75.43 -30.83 47.48
N ALA A 203 75.32 -29.58 47.93
CA ALA A 203 76.18 -29.05 48.98
C ALA A 203 76.07 -29.85 50.29
N GLY A 204 74.86 -30.24 50.67
CA GLY A 204 74.61 -31.10 51.84
C GLY A 204 75.26 -32.49 51.72
N ARG A 205 75.20 -33.11 50.53
CA ARG A 205 75.86 -34.40 50.26
C ARG A 205 77.39 -34.32 50.36
N GLU A 206 77.98 -33.21 49.93
CA GLU A 206 79.42 -32.95 49.99
C GLU A 206 79.88 -32.37 51.35
N GLY A 207 78.96 -32.13 52.30
CA GLY A 207 79.29 -31.55 53.60
C GLY A 207 79.69 -30.06 53.57
N ILE A 208 79.35 -29.34 52.50
CA ILE A 208 79.73 -27.94 52.28
C ILE A 208 78.65 -27.02 52.84
N ARG A 209 79.00 -26.25 53.88
CA ARG A 209 78.11 -25.21 54.45
C ARG A 209 78.25 -23.84 53.79
N SER A 210 79.49 -23.44 53.51
CA SER A 210 79.80 -22.17 52.89
C SER A 210 80.80 -22.35 51.75
N ALA A 211 80.61 -21.61 50.67
CA ALA A 211 81.48 -21.63 49.49
C ALA A 211 81.73 -20.21 48.98
N LYS A 212 82.86 -20.00 48.30
CA LYS A 212 83.18 -18.72 47.67
C LYS A 212 82.49 -18.60 46.31
N CYS A 213 81.79 -17.49 46.08
CA CYS A 213 81.28 -17.15 44.76
C CYS A 213 82.43 -17.04 43.75
N SER A 214 82.29 -17.64 42.56
CA SER A 214 83.29 -17.54 41.49
C SER A 214 83.48 -16.13 40.95
N GLY A 215 82.42 -15.30 40.94
CA GLY A 215 82.44 -13.95 40.38
C GLY A 215 83.01 -12.90 41.33
N CYS A 216 82.50 -12.81 42.56
CA CYS A 216 82.91 -11.77 43.52
C CYS A 216 83.78 -12.26 44.67
N SER A 217 84.07 -13.57 44.76
CA SER A 217 84.87 -14.21 45.81
C SER A 217 84.33 -14.12 47.25
N SER A 218 83.18 -13.47 47.47
CA SER A 218 82.48 -13.43 48.75
C SER A 218 82.08 -14.82 49.22
N SER A 219 82.18 -15.06 50.53
CA SER A 219 81.71 -16.29 51.17
C SER A 219 80.19 -16.27 51.29
N VAL A 220 79.54 -17.30 50.78
CA VAL A 220 78.08 -17.45 50.79
C VAL A 220 77.72 -18.70 51.58
N ASP A 221 76.78 -18.58 52.51
CA ASP A 221 76.18 -19.72 53.21
C ASP A 221 75.09 -20.32 52.32
N ILE A 222 75.30 -21.57 51.89
CA ILE A 222 74.44 -22.22 50.90
C ILE A 222 73.06 -22.55 51.51
N ALA A 223 72.98 -22.80 52.82
CA ALA A 223 71.72 -23.15 53.47
C ALA A 223 70.75 -21.96 53.54
N LEU A 224 71.28 -20.74 53.64
CA LEU A 224 70.53 -19.49 53.78
C LEU A 224 70.08 -18.84 52.47
N LEU A 225 70.47 -19.40 51.33
CA LEU A 225 70.04 -18.88 50.02
C LEU A 225 68.52 -19.02 49.86
N THR A 226 67.87 -17.95 49.42
CA THR A 226 66.43 -17.94 49.03
C THR A 226 66.24 -18.05 47.53
N GLU A 227 67.29 -17.78 46.76
CA GLU A 227 67.33 -17.87 45.30
C GLU A 227 68.64 -18.55 44.88
N PRO A 228 68.70 -19.18 43.70
CA PRO A 228 69.91 -19.81 43.18
C PRO A 228 70.92 -18.77 42.67
N ALA A 229 71.10 -17.64 43.36
CA ALA A 229 71.97 -16.55 42.93
C ALA A 229 72.80 -15.97 44.08
N CYS A 230 73.92 -15.34 43.75
CA CYS A 230 74.79 -14.71 44.73
C CYS A 230 74.13 -13.44 45.31
N PRO A 231 73.94 -13.32 46.63
CA PRO A 231 73.31 -12.14 47.23
C PRO A 231 74.14 -10.86 47.11
N ASN A 232 75.42 -10.96 46.74
CA ASN A 232 76.34 -9.82 46.65
C ASN A 232 76.57 -9.33 45.20
N CYS A 233 76.54 -10.22 44.20
CA CYS A 233 76.80 -9.84 42.81
C CYS A 233 75.77 -10.35 41.80
N GLY A 234 74.72 -11.04 42.26
CA GLY A 234 73.58 -11.45 41.45
C GLY A 234 73.83 -12.57 40.43
N ILE A 235 75.02 -13.19 40.42
CA ILE A 235 75.31 -14.29 39.49
C ILE A 235 74.53 -15.55 39.88
N GLU A 236 73.83 -16.16 38.92
CA GLU A 236 73.12 -17.43 39.13
C GLU A 236 74.13 -18.58 39.27
N PHE A 237 73.88 -19.45 40.24
CA PHE A 237 74.74 -20.58 40.59
C PHE A 237 74.25 -21.85 39.92
N GLY A 238 75.07 -22.46 39.07
CA GLY A 238 74.77 -23.76 38.46
C GLY A 238 75.26 -24.96 39.29
N ASN A 239 76.35 -24.77 40.05
CA ASN A 239 76.97 -25.89 40.76
C ASN A 239 77.80 -25.46 41.98
N VAL A 240 78.08 -26.45 42.83
CA VAL A 240 79.03 -26.35 43.95
C VAL A 240 80.21 -27.29 43.67
N ALA A 241 81.41 -26.72 43.58
CA ALA A 241 82.65 -27.45 43.37
C ALA A 241 83.37 -27.68 44.72
N PRO A 242 83.64 -28.93 45.12
CA PRO A 242 84.43 -29.22 46.30
C PRO A 242 85.89 -28.78 46.10
N SER A 243 86.59 -28.55 47.20
CA SER A 243 88.01 -28.20 47.18
C SER A 243 88.85 -29.40 46.76
N THR A 244 89.56 -29.31 45.64
CA THR A 244 90.50 -30.35 45.16
C THR A 244 91.89 -30.28 45.81
N SER A 245 92.12 -29.34 46.72
CA SER A 245 93.41 -29.09 47.38
C SER A 245 93.26 -29.01 48.91
N ILE A 246 94.28 -29.45 49.65
CA ILE A 246 94.35 -29.55 51.13
C ILE A 246 94.16 -28.21 51.86
N PHE A 247 94.21 -27.08 51.15
CA PHE A 247 93.94 -25.72 51.66
C PHE A 247 92.89 -24.95 50.84
N GLY A 248 92.20 -25.59 49.90
CA GLY A 248 91.24 -24.94 49.01
C GLY A 248 89.88 -24.71 49.69
N SER A 249 89.24 -23.57 49.40
CA SER A 249 87.84 -23.35 49.78
C SER A 249 86.91 -23.84 48.67
N PRO A 250 85.77 -24.51 48.99
CA PRO A 250 84.73 -24.83 48.02
C PRO A 250 84.26 -23.60 47.25
N LYS A 251 83.82 -23.76 46.00
CA LYS A 251 83.37 -22.67 45.14
C LYS A 251 81.96 -22.89 44.61
N LEU A 252 81.17 -21.82 44.56
CA LEU A 252 79.92 -21.77 43.79
C LEU A 252 80.26 -21.28 42.40
N THR A 253 79.97 -22.09 41.39
CA THR A 253 80.22 -21.76 39.99
C THR A 253 78.95 -21.22 39.35
N ALA A 254 79.11 -20.33 38.38
CA ALA A 254 77.99 -19.87 37.57
C ALA A 254 77.39 -21.04 36.80
N GLU A 255 76.11 -20.93 36.45
CA GLU A 255 75.49 -21.79 35.46
C GLU A 255 76.22 -21.57 34.11
N ASP A 256 76.64 -22.64 33.45
CA ASP A 256 77.18 -22.52 32.10
C ASP A 256 76.00 -22.10 31.20
N PRO A 257 76.11 -21.01 30.42
CA PRO A 257 75.04 -20.62 29.53
C PRO A 257 74.73 -21.78 28.59
N PRO A 258 73.44 -22.08 28.29
CA PRO A 258 73.12 -23.12 27.34
C PRO A 258 73.86 -22.82 26.04
N ALA A 259 74.54 -23.82 25.49
CA ALA A 259 75.17 -23.71 24.18
C ALA A 259 74.06 -23.39 23.17
N ILE A 260 73.96 -22.13 22.77
CA ILE A 260 73.06 -21.73 21.70
C ILE A 260 73.70 -22.28 20.43
N GLU A 261 73.22 -23.44 19.98
CA GLU A 261 73.47 -23.90 18.62
C GLU A 261 72.93 -22.82 17.69
N SER A 262 73.83 -22.08 17.06
CA SER A 262 73.51 -21.12 16.03
C SER A 262 72.99 -21.96 14.86
N GLY A 263 71.67 -22.02 14.70
CA GLY A 263 71.06 -22.60 13.51
C GLY A 263 71.61 -21.84 12.31
N GLU A 264 72.39 -22.52 11.48
CA GLU A 264 72.79 -22.04 10.16
C GLU A 264 71.51 -21.70 9.38
N ASP A 265 71.38 -20.42 9.01
CA ASP A 265 70.41 -19.95 8.03
C ASP A 265 70.67 -20.67 6.71
N THR A 266 69.88 -21.71 6.42
CA THR A 266 69.73 -22.21 5.06
C THR A 266 68.72 -21.32 4.35
N ASP A 267 69.22 -20.32 3.63
CA ASP A 267 68.52 -19.63 2.55
C ASP A 267 68.14 -20.64 1.44
N GLU A 268 66.84 -20.85 1.21
CA GLU A 268 66.23 -21.09 -0.11
C GLU A 268 64.72 -20.85 -0.11
#